data_AF-A0A847CJI2-F1
#
_entry.id   AF-A0A847CJI2-F1
#
_cell.length_a   1.000
_cell.length_b   1.000
_cell.length_c   1.000
_cell.angle_alpha   90.00
_cell.angle_beta   90.00
_cell.angle_gamma   90.00
#
_symmetry.space_group_name_H-M   'P 1'
#
loop_
_entity.id
_entity.type
_entity.pdbx_description
1 polymer ?
#
loop_
_entity_poly.entity_id
_entity_poly.type
_entity_poly.pdbx_seq_one_letter_code
_entity_poly.pdbx_strand_id
1 'polypeptide(L)'
;MSEGFNKKRMFDNILFMLAESGMKIGELEASVGVSPGYISRTNKEEYGKPGIDFIVNVSNVLGISIDNLLNTNMTDLNPTERFLIPFLEKLKKDTIADIRIWNIESADSLNRQEPAKNGSVEHPLFSYETLFEKSEIEGSEQVSKVVMMSKSFGCNTYISGDCFNLNVANDAVIYFMNISKSGHNINESAKEIWMYQPEIGEEFICSNKDSSPLALMVEDLYRIIVEQSKYPKIDDDFVSIINMFMNDD
;
A
#
# COMPACT_ATOMS: atom_id res chain seq x y z
N MET A 1 12.16 -17.82 18.95
CA MET A 1 11.50 -17.30 20.16
C MET A 1 10.54 -16.22 19.69
N SER A 2 9.25 -16.30 20.00
CA SER A 2 8.32 -15.21 19.72
C SER A 2 8.72 -14.01 20.58
N GLU A 3 9.06 -12.88 19.98
CA GLU A 3 9.17 -11.62 20.72
C GLU A 3 7.82 -11.37 21.40
N GLY A 4 7.80 -11.35 22.74
CA GLY A 4 6.60 -10.98 23.48
C GLY A 4 6.28 -9.49 23.32
N PHE A 5 5.06 -9.09 23.67
CA PHE A 5 4.63 -7.70 23.68
C PHE A 5 5.67 -6.77 24.34
N ASN A 6 6.20 -5.82 23.56
CA ASN A 6 7.15 -4.82 24.02
C ASN A 6 6.42 -3.52 24.38
N LYS A 7 6.13 -3.36 25.67
CA LYS A 7 5.42 -2.19 26.23
C LYS A 7 6.11 -0.87 25.87
N LYS A 8 7.45 -0.85 25.93
CA LYS A 8 8.25 0.34 25.66
C LYS A 8 8.13 0.78 24.20
N ARG A 9 8.27 -0.16 23.27
CA ARG A 9 8.10 0.08 21.82
C ARG A 9 6.75 0.73 21.52
N MET A 10 5.67 0.18 22.09
CA MET A 10 4.33 0.75 21.92
C MET A 10 4.24 2.20 22.41
N PHE A 11 4.75 2.51 23.61
CA PHE A 11 4.71 3.88 24.12
C PHE A 11 5.63 4.83 23.35
N ASP A 12 6.79 4.37 22.90
CA ASP A 12 7.69 5.15 22.05
C ASP A 12 7.00 5.49 20.71
N ASN A 13 6.27 4.53 20.12
CA ASN A 13 5.44 4.75 18.93
C ASN A 13 4.31 5.76 19.18
N ILE A 14 3.63 5.70 20.34
CA ILE A 14 2.58 6.68 20.70
C ILE A 14 3.18 8.09 20.76
N LEU A 15 4.30 8.26 21.47
CA LEU A 15 4.98 9.55 21.61
C LEU A 15 5.44 10.08 20.25
N PHE A 16 5.93 9.19 19.39
CA PHE A 16 6.31 9.52 18.03
C PHE A 16 5.11 10.04 17.21
N MET A 17 4.00 9.32 17.18
CA MET A 17 2.79 9.74 16.44
C MET A 17 2.16 11.03 16.98
N LEU A 18 2.23 11.27 18.28
CA LEU A 18 1.82 12.55 18.88
C LEU A 18 2.65 13.71 18.36
N ALA A 19 3.97 13.54 18.25
CA ALA A 19 4.85 14.56 17.70
C ALA A 19 4.53 14.86 16.22
N GLU A 20 4.32 13.82 15.41
CA GLU A 20 3.99 13.96 13.98
C GLU A 20 2.61 14.61 13.74
N SER A 21 1.61 14.27 14.56
CA SER A 21 0.26 14.84 14.45
C SER A 21 0.11 16.22 15.10
N GLY A 22 1.10 16.67 15.88
CA GLY A 22 1.01 17.88 16.69
C GLY A 22 0.06 17.78 17.89
N MET A 23 -0.48 16.59 18.18
CA MET A 23 -1.38 16.34 19.30
C MET A 23 -0.63 16.26 20.62
N LYS A 24 -1.17 16.86 21.69
CA LYS A 24 -0.55 16.76 23.02
C LYS A 24 -0.92 15.46 23.71
N ILE A 25 -0.02 14.93 24.54
CA ILE A 25 -0.26 13.70 25.30
C ILE A 25 -1.53 13.76 26.15
N GLY A 26 -1.83 14.91 26.78
CA GLY A 26 -3.03 15.08 27.58
C GLY A 26 -4.32 15.13 26.75
N GLU A 27 -4.25 15.58 25.49
CA GLU A 27 -5.37 15.56 24.55
C GLU A 27 -5.69 14.13 24.11
N LEU A 28 -4.65 13.32 23.86
CA LEU A 28 -4.82 11.89 23.60
C LEU A 28 -5.44 11.18 24.81
N GLU A 29 -4.90 11.40 26.02
CA GLU A 29 -5.43 10.79 27.24
C GLU A 29 -6.92 11.10 27.45
N ALA A 30 -7.31 12.36 27.21
CA ALA A 30 -8.71 12.75 27.24
C ALA A 30 -9.55 12.06 26.15
N SER A 31 -9.02 11.97 24.93
CA SER A 31 -9.71 11.37 23.77
C SER A 31 -9.94 9.86 23.93
N VAL A 32 -9.01 9.16 24.59
CA VAL A 32 -9.14 7.71 24.83
C VAL A 32 -9.77 7.37 26.18
N GLY A 33 -10.18 8.39 26.96
CA GLY A 33 -10.93 8.23 28.20
C GLY A 33 -10.09 7.77 29.39
N VAL A 34 -8.79 8.08 29.45
CA VAL A 34 -7.92 7.75 30.59
C VAL A 34 -7.56 8.97 31.42
N SER A 35 -7.18 8.72 32.68
CA SER A 35 -6.78 9.78 33.61
C SER A 35 -5.52 10.53 33.11
N PRO A 36 -5.39 11.85 33.35
CA PRO A 36 -4.16 12.57 33.05
C PRO A 36 -2.90 11.92 33.65
N GLY A 37 -1.84 11.83 32.85
CA GLY A 37 -0.58 11.17 33.16
C GLY A 37 -0.66 9.63 33.21
N TYR A 38 -1.75 9.02 32.74
CA TYR A 38 -1.85 7.56 32.60
C TYR A 38 -0.70 7.03 31.75
N ILE A 39 -0.42 7.64 30.60
CA ILE A 39 0.64 7.19 29.69
C ILE A 39 2.00 7.25 30.39
N SER A 40 2.30 8.36 31.06
CA SER A 40 3.56 8.54 31.78
C SER A 40 3.74 7.57 32.95
N ARG A 41 2.65 7.20 33.65
CA ARG A 41 2.69 6.21 34.72
C ARG A 41 2.87 4.79 34.16
N THR A 42 2.03 4.41 33.19
CA THR A 42 1.98 3.05 32.64
C THR A 42 3.25 2.69 31.85
N ASN A 43 3.95 3.68 31.28
CA ASN A 43 5.22 3.45 30.60
C ASN A 43 6.34 2.98 31.54
N LYS A 44 6.29 3.32 32.84
CA LYS A 44 7.28 2.86 33.83
C LYS A 44 7.18 1.34 34.04
N GLU A 45 8.31 0.66 34.21
CA GLU A 45 8.34 -0.81 34.33
C GLU A 45 7.52 -1.35 35.52
N GLU A 46 7.43 -0.57 36.60
CA GLU A 46 6.70 -0.93 37.83
C GLU A 46 5.18 -1.06 37.64
N TYR A 47 4.63 -0.47 36.57
CA TYR A 47 3.19 -0.46 36.31
C TYR A 47 2.78 -1.57 35.33
N GLY A 48 1.55 -2.07 35.54
CA GLY A 48 0.94 -3.14 34.74
C GLY A 48 0.89 -2.83 33.24
N LYS A 49 0.61 -3.88 32.46
CA LYS A 49 0.42 -3.75 31.01
C LYS A 49 -0.86 -2.94 30.73
N PRO A 50 -0.86 -2.06 29.71
CA PRO A 50 -2.07 -1.36 29.30
C PRO A 50 -3.16 -2.36 28.89
N GLY A 51 -4.42 -2.02 29.18
CA GLY A 51 -5.57 -2.82 28.75
C GLY A 51 -5.77 -2.75 27.23
N ILE A 52 -6.43 -3.77 26.67
CA ILE A 52 -6.68 -3.83 25.21
C ILE A 52 -7.51 -2.64 24.73
N ASP A 53 -8.50 -2.19 25.51
CA ASP A 53 -9.35 -1.06 25.17
C ASP A 53 -8.54 0.23 24.97
N PHE A 54 -7.51 0.44 25.81
CA PHE A 54 -6.60 1.57 25.66
C PHE A 54 -5.84 1.49 24.33
N ILE A 55 -5.31 0.30 23.99
CA ILE A 55 -4.53 0.09 22.76
C ILE A 55 -5.40 0.36 21.53
N VAL A 56 -6.62 -0.19 21.51
CA VAL A 56 -7.59 -0.01 20.41
C VAL A 56 -8.01 1.45 20.27
N ASN A 57 -8.29 2.13 21.38
CA ASN A 57 -8.71 3.53 21.34
C ASN A 57 -7.58 4.45 20.87
N VAL A 58 -6.36 4.21 21.33
CA VAL A 58 -5.17 4.95 20.88
C VAL A 58 -4.94 4.73 19.38
N SER A 59 -5.00 3.50 18.89
CA SER A 59 -4.82 3.20 17.46
C SER A 59 -5.86 3.93 16.60
N ASN A 60 -7.11 3.98 17.07
CA ASN A 60 -8.20 4.70 16.39
C ASN A 60 -7.97 6.22 16.35
N VAL A 61 -7.57 6.83 17.48
CA VAL A 61 -7.33 8.28 17.56
C VAL A 61 -6.13 8.69 16.72
N LEU A 62 -5.06 7.89 16.73
CA LEU A 62 -3.84 8.16 15.96
C LEU A 62 -3.94 7.74 14.48
N GLY A 63 -5.01 7.04 14.08
CA GLY A 63 -5.23 6.62 12.70
C GLY A 63 -4.22 5.57 12.19
N ILE A 64 -3.69 4.73 13.08
CA ILE A 64 -2.74 3.66 12.74
C ILE A 64 -3.30 2.30 13.13
N SER A 65 -2.90 1.24 12.43
CA SER A 65 -3.26 -0.12 12.82
C SER A 65 -2.61 -0.55 14.15
N ILE A 66 -3.29 -1.44 14.88
CA ILE A 66 -2.77 -2.02 16.12
C ILE A 66 -1.45 -2.76 15.85
N ASP A 67 -1.35 -3.49 14.75
CA ASP A 67 -0.12 -4.19 14.39
C ASP A 67 1.05 -3.24 14.20
N ASN A 68 0.86 -2.10 13.52
CA ASN A 68 1.89 -1.08 13.38
C ASN A 68 2.25 -0.45 14.73
N LEU A 69 1.25 -0.13 15.55
CA LEU A 69 1.44 0.42 16.88
C LEU A 69 2.27 -0.50 17.79
N LEU A 70 2.12 -1.82 17.64
CA LEU A 70 2.75 -2.81 18.52
C LEU A 70 4.08 -3.35 18.00
N ASN A 71 4.20 -3.57 16.69
CA ASN A 71 5.27 -4.37 16.11
C ASN A 71 6.31 -3.54 15.35
N THR A 72 5.94 -2.38 14.81
CA THR A 72 6.86 -1.52 14.05
C THR A 72 7.65 -0.62 14.99
N ASN A 73 8.97 -0.47 14.80
CA ASN A 73 9.71 0.55 15.53
C ASN A 73 9.64 1.89 14.78
N MET A 74 8.68 2.75 15.13
CA MET A 74 8.43 3.97 14.37
C MET A 74 9.54 5.01 14.54
N THR A 75 10.34 4.93 15.61
CA THR A 75 11.47 5.84 15.83
C THR A 75 12.58 5.67 14.80
N ASP A 76 12.72 4.47 14.24
CA ASP A 76 13.79 4.12 13.31
C ASP A 76 13.42 4.38 11.84
N LEU A 77 12.17 4.81 11.60
CA LEU A 77 11.70 5.15 10.26
C LEU A 77 12.41 6.39 9.73
N ASN A 78 12.79 6.35 8.47
CA ASN A 78 13.30 7.52 7.77
C ASN A 78 12.15 8.52 7.45
N PRO A 79 12.46 9.79 7.12
CA PRO A 79 11.43 10.81 6.87
C PRO A 79 10.40 10.43 5.79
N THR A 80 10.83 9.73 4.74
CA THR A 80 9.92 9.27 3.67
C THR A 80 8.98 8.18 4.16
N GLU A 81 9.47 7.20 4.92
CA GLU A 81 8.62 6.16 5.50
C GLU A 81 7.58 6.76 6.46
N ARG A 82 7.99 7.73 7.29
CA ARG A 82 7.08 8.45 8.20
C ARG A 82 5.96 9.17 7.44
N PHE A 83 6.29 9.75 6.29
CA PHE A 83 5.30 10.38 5.42
C PHE A 83 4.34 9.39 4.76
N LEU A 84 4.82 8.20 4.38
CA LEU A 84 4.03 7.21 3.65
C LEU A 84 3.08 6.39 4.54
N ILE A 85 3.43 6.12 5.80
CA ILE A 85 2.55 5.37 6.71
C ILE A 85 1.13 5.94 6.80
N PRO A 86 0.92 7.22 7.16
CA PRO A 86 -0.44 7.77 7.28
C PRO A 86 -1.18 7.76 5.94
N PHE A 87 -0.46 7.93 4.82
CA PHE A 87 -1.05 7.81 3.49
C PHE A 87 -1.58 6.40 3.22
N LEU A 88 -0.79 5.35 3.48
CA LEU A 88 -1.20 3.96 3.27
C LEU A 88 -2.31 3.51 4.23
N GLU A 89 -2.28 3.95 5.49
CA GLU A 89 -3.37 3.67 6.45
C GLU A 89 -4.69 4.32 6.01
N LYS A 90 -4.63 5.58 5.54
CA LYS A 90 -5.82 6.23 4.97
C LYS A 90 -6.33 5.50 3.74
N LEU A 91 -5.45 5.12 2.82
CA LEU A 91 -5.81 4.40 1.60
C LEU A 91 -6.47 3.05 1.92
N LYS A 92 -5.93 2.32 2.91
CA LYS A 92 -6.53 1.09 3.43
C LYS A 92 -7.92 1.33 4.00
N LYS A 93 -8.08 2.34 4.86
CA LYS A 93 -9.37 2.69 5.47
C LYS A 93 -10.41 3.04 4.41
N ASP A 94 -10.06 3.88 3.44
CA ASP A 94 -10.96 4.30 2.37
C ASP A 94 -11.36 3.12 1.47
N THR A 95 -10.44 2.16 1.26
CA THR A 95 -10.72 0.92 0.51
C THR A 95 -11.68 0.00 1.25
N ILE A 96 -11.51 -0.18 2.57
CA ILE A 96 -12.43 -0.99 3.41
C ILE A 96 -13.82 -0.36 3.48
N ALA A 97 -13.88 0.97 3.56
CA ALA A 97 -15.13 1.71 3.62
C ALA A 97 -15.83 1.83 2.26
N ASP A 98 -15.25 1.26 1.20
CA ASP A 98 -15.74 1.31 -0.18
C ASP A 98 -15.99 2.73 -0.71
N ILE A 99 -15.20 3.69 -0.24
CA ILE A 99 -15.29 5.10 -0.67
C ILE A 99 -14.54 5.33 -2.00
N ARG A 100 -13.71 4.36 -2.41
CA ARG A 100 -12.84 4.44 -3.58
C ARG A 100 -12.98 3.18 -4.44
N ILE A 101 -13.26 3.37 -5.72
CA ILE A 101 -13.37 2.29 -6.70
C ILE A 101 -12.01 2.09 -7.36
N TRP A 102 -11.41 0.93 -7.13
CA TRP A 102 -10.17 0.51 -7.78
C TRP A 102 -10.48 -0.06 -9.16
N ASN A 103 -9.76 0.39 -10.18
CA ASN A 103 -9.78 -0.24 -11.49
C ASN A 103 -8.90 -1.49 -11.47
N ILE A 104 -9.32 -2.54 -12.16
CA ILE A 104 -8.59 -3.80 -12.25
C ILE A 104 -7.93 -3.89 -13.62
N GLU A 105 -6.64 -4.18 -13.62
CA GLU A 105 -5.85 -4.44 -14.83
C GLU A 105 -5.35 -5.88 -14.77
N SER A 106 -5.88 -6.74 -15.63
CA SER A 106 -5.52 -8.15 -15.62
C SER A 106 -4.08 -8.37 -16.07
N ALA A 107 -3.38 -9.32 -15.45
CA ALA A 107 -2.04 -9.73 -15.86
C ALA A 107 -1.97 -10.07 -17.35
N ASP A 108 -3.02 -10.69 -17.85
CA ASP A 108 -3.16 -11.11 -19.23
C ASP A 108 -3.22 -9.92 -20.21
N SER A 109 -3.97 -8.86 -19.87
CA SER A 109 -4.01 -7.63 -20.67
C SER A 109 -2.67 -6.88 -20.62
N LEU A 110 -2.06 -6.79 -19.44
CA LEU A 110 -0.81 -6.07 -19.24
C LEU A 110 0.39 -6.77 -19.90
N ASN A 111 0.48 -8.10 -19.83
CA ASN A 111 1.59 -8.86 -20.43
C ASN A 111 1.50 -8.97 -21.97
N ARG A 112 0.33 -8.71 -22.57
CA ARG A 112 0.10 -8.78 -24.02
C ARG A 112 0.06 -7.42 -24.70
N GLN A 113 0.50 -6.37 -24.01
CA GLN A 113 0.61 -5.06 -24.62
C GLN A 113 1.63 -5.08 -25.76
N GLU A 114 1.25 -4.45 -26.86
CA GLU A 114 2.09 -4.22 -28.02
C GLU A 114 2.32 -2.72 -28.15
N PRO A 115 3.50 -2.28 -28.62
CA PRO A 115 3.73 -0.86 -28.83
C PRO A 115 2.84 -0.37 -29.98
N ALA A 116 2.44 0.90 -29.92
CA ALA A 116 1.83 1.56 -31.07
C ALA A 116 2.80 1.62 -32.26
N LYS A 117 2.30 1.93 -33.46
CA LYS A 117 3.11 1.95 -34.70
C LYS A 117 4.33 2.88 -34.65
N ASN A 118 4.29 3.90 -33.79
CA ASN A 118 5.37 4.86 -33.54
C ASN A 118 6.33 4.40 -32.41
N GLY A 119 6.13 3.21 -31.85
CA GLY A 119 6.89 2.68 -30.71
C GLY A 119 6.41 3.14 -29.34
N SER A 120 5.35 3.97 -29.24
CA SER A 120 4.86 4.42 -27.93
C SER A 120 4.09 3.32 -27.20
N VAL A 121 4.25 3.27 -25.88
CA VAL A 121 3.51 2.39 -24.98
C VAL A 121 2.42 3.21 -24.28
N GLU A 122 1.23 2.62 -24.13
CA GLU A 122 0.07 3.32 -23.56
C GLU A 122 0.13 3.40 -22.03
N HIS A 123 0.52 2.31 -21.37
CA HIS A 123 0.54 2.25 -19.91
C HIS A 123 1.77 2.99 -19.35
N PRO A 124 1.60 3.92 -18.37
CA PRO A 124 2.67 4.82 -17.93
C PRO A 124 3.86 4.12 -17.25
N LEU A 125 3.64 2.95 -16.64
CA LEU A 125 4.70 2.17 -16.00
C LEU A 125 5.43 1.18 -16.94
N PHE A 126 5.09 1.16 -18.22
CA PHE A 126 5.64 0.21 -19.18
C PHE A 126 6.47 0.93 -20.24
N SER A 127 7.54 0.27 -20.68
CA SER A 127 8.40 0.73 -21.76
C SER A 127 8.64 -0.39 -22.76
N TYR A 128 8.97 -0.01 -24.01
CA TYR A 128 9.35 -0.96 -25.04
C TYR A 128 10.86 -1.18 -24.96
N GLU A 129 11.27 -2.36 -24.49
CA GLU A 129 12.67 -2.67 -24.20
C GLU A 129 13.18 -3.82 -25.06
N THR A 130 14.49 -3.81 -25.30
CA THR A 130 15.19 -4.94 -25.91
C THR A 130 16.04 -5.66 -24.87
N LEU A 131 15.74 -6.92 -24.64
CA LEU A 131 16.33 -7.71 -23.56
C LEU A 131 16.75 -9.11 -24.04
N PHE A 132 17.59 -9.76 -23.26
CA PHE A 132 18.10 -11.11 -23.56
C PHE A 132 17.34 -12.14 -22.72
N GLU A 133 16.50 -12.93 -23.37
CA GLU A 133 15.79 -14.05 -22.74
C GLU A 133 16.55 -15.35 -22.96
N LYS A 134 16.63 -16.19 -21.93
CA LYS A 134 17.20 -17.53 -22.08
C LYS A 134 16.22 -18.41 -22.85
N SER A 135 16.67 -18.97 -23.97
CA SER A 135 15.91 -19.96 -24.74
C SER A 135 15.93 -21.31 -24.03
N GLU A 136 14.84 -22.08 -24.19
CA GLU A 136 14.73 -23.45 -23.66
C GLU A 136 15.75 -24.43 -24.26
N ILE A 137 16.32 -24.11 -25.44
CA ILE A 137 17.08 -25.07 -26.26
C ILE A 137 18.60 -24.80 -26.26
N GLU A 138 19.07 -23.80 -25.49
CA GLU A 138 20.44 -23.26 -25.36
C GLU A 138 20.61 -21.87 -26.03
N GLY A 139 21.25 -20.95 -25.29
CA GLY A 139 21.52 -19.58 -25.73
C GLY A 139 20.56 -18.54 -25.16
N SER A 140 20.95 -17.26 -25.28
CA SER A 140 20.07 -16.13 -25.00
C SER A 140 19.62 -15.50 -26.31
N GLU A 141 18.32 -15.34 -26.50
CA GLU A 141 17.73 -14.67 -27.64
C GLU A 141 17.44 -13.21 -27.29
N GLN A 142 17.68 -12.31 -28.23
CA GLN A 142 17.34 -10.90 -28.09
C GLN A 142 15.87 -10.70 -28.47
N VAL A 143 15.05 -10.33 -27.50
CA VAL A 143 13.61 -10.12 -27.66
C VAL A 143 13.30 -8.65 -27.38
N SER A 144 12.51 -8.02 -28.25
CA SER A 144 11.97 -6.68 -28.02
C SER A 144 10.50 -6.78 -27.69
N LYS A 145 10.08 -6.23 -26.56
CA LYS A 145 8.70 -6.31 -26.08
C LYS A 145 8.38 -5.20 -25.08
N VAL A 146 7.10 -4.96 -24.88
CA VAL A 146 6.60 -4.04 -23.85
C VAL A 146 6.74 -4.71 -22.48
N VAL A 147 7.40 -4.05 -21.54
CA VAL A 147 7.62 -4.57 -20.17
C VAL A 147 7.43 -3.47 -19.14
N MET A 148 6.96 -3.84 -17.96
CA MET A 148 6.98 -2.95 -16.81
C MET A 148 8.42 -2.80 -16.30
N MET A 149 8.85 -1.56 -16.07
CA MET A 149 10.16 -1.27 -15.47
C MET A 149 10.06 -1.26 -13.95
N SER A 150 10.02 -2.44 -13.34
CA SER A 150 9.90 -2.55 -11.89
C SER A 150 11.18 -2.15 -11.15
N LYS A 151 11.03 -1.73 -9.90
CA LYS A 151 12.16 -1.43 -9.02
C LYS A 151 12.88 -2.71 -8.60
N SER A 152 12.12 -3.77 -8.40
CA SER A 152 12.59 -5.07 -7.90
C SER A 152 13.30 -5.93 -8.95
N PHE A 153 12.86 -5.87 -10.21
CA PHE A 153 13.27 -6.78 -11.27
C PHE A 153 13.73 -6.08 -12.57
N GLY A 154 13.59 -4.76 -12.68
CA GLY A 154 13.94 -3.99 -13.88
C GLY A 154 13.14 -4.45 -15.10
N CYS A 155 13.79 -4.59 -16.25
CA CYS A 155 13.15 -5.09 -17.47
C CYS A 155 12.83 -6.59 -17.44
N ASN A 156 13.32 -7.35 -16.44
CA ASN A 156 12.99 -8.77 -16.27
C ASN A 156 11.73 -8.96 -15.41
N THR A 157 10.72 -8.11 -15.64
CA THR A 157 9.46 -8.13 -14.89
C THR A 157 8.42 -8.89 -15.68
N TYR A 158 7.64 -9.70 -14.97
CA TYR A 158 6.43 -10.34 -15.46
C TYR A 158 5.26 -9.96 -14.56
N ILE A 159 4.08 -9.70 -15.12
CA ILE A 159 2.89 -9.40 -14.32
C ILE A 159 2.27 -10.73 -13.88
N SER A 160 2.24 -11.00 -12.58
CA SER A 160 1.90 -12.31 -12.02
C SER A 160 0.43 -12.47 -11.65
N GLY A 161 -0.32 -11.39 -11.59
CA GLY A 161 -1.74 -11.39 -11.23
C GLY A 161 -2.37 -10.02 -11.49
N ASP A 162 -3.62 -9.88 -11.07
CA ASP A 162 -4.35 -8.63 -11.22
C ASP A 162 -3.60 -7.47 -10.57
N CYS A 163 -3.48 -6.39 -11.32
CA CYS A 163 -2.97 -5.11 -10.86
C CYS A 163 -4.14 -4.15 -10.65
N PHE A 164 -3.92 -3.11 -9.86
CA PHE A 164 -4.98 -2.18 -9.51
C PHE A 164 -4.52 -0.76 -9.68
N ASN A 165 -5.40 0.13 -10.12
CA ASN A 165 -5.12 1.55 -10.11
C ASN A 165 -6.29 2.36 -9.55
N LEU A 166 -5.97 3.53 -9.01
CA LEU A 166 -6.93 4.44 -8.40
C LEU A 166 -6.50 5.89 -8.63
N ASN A 167 -7.43 6.74 -9.07
CA ASN A 167 -7.21 8.18 -9.09
C ASN A 167 -7.25 8.73 -7.66
N VAL A 168 -6.16 9.38 -7.24
CA VAL A 168 -6.01 9.92 -5.88
C VAL A 168 -6.53 11.36 -5.82
N ALA A 169 -5.93 12.25 -6.62
CA ALA A 169 -6.27 13.67 -6.76
C ALA A 169 -5.49 14.29 -7.93
N ASN A 170 -6.04 15.34 -8.56
CA ASN A 170 -5.36 16.13 -9.60
C ASN A 170 -4.76 15.30 -10.74
N ASP A 171 -5.47 14.28 -11.24
CA ASP A 171 -4.97 13.33 -12.25
C ASP A 171 -3.80 12.43 -11.81
N ALA A 172 -3.41 12.48 -10.53
CA ALA A 172 -2.47 11.53 -9.94
C ALA A 172 -3.14 10.16 -9.83
N VAL A 173 -2.48 9.13 -10.38
CA VAL A 173 -2.94 7.75 -10.30
C VAL A 173 -1.94 6.95 -9.48
N ILE A 174 -2.44 6.23 -8.49
CA ILE A 174 -1.67 5.20 -7.79
C ILE A 174 -1.88 3.87 -8.49
N TYR A 175 -0.80 3.14 -8.71
CA TYR A 175 -0.78 1.81 -9.29
C TYR A 175 -0.26 0.82 -8.25
N PHE A 176 -0.93 -0.32 -8.16
CA PHE A 176 -0.56 -1.44 -7.32
C PHE A 176 -0.28 -2.64 -8.21
N MET A 177 1.00 -2.93 -8.40
CA MET A 177 1.47 -3.90 -9.38
C MET A 177 1.85 -5.21 -8.68
N ASN A 178 1.29 -6.32 -9.13
CA ASN A 178 1.63 -7.67 -8.67
C ASN A 178 2.53 -8.36 -9.69
N ILE A 179 3.80 -8.51 -9.34
CA ILE A 179 4.85 -8.82 -10.30
C ILE A 179 5.73 -9.97 -9.82
N SER A 180 6.40 -10.61 -10.77
CA SER A 180 7.44 -11.59 -10.53
C SER A 180 8.61 -11.37 -11.47
N LYS A 181 9.73 -11.98 -11.11
CA LYS A 181 10.86 -12.08 -12.03
C LYS A 181 10.49 -12.94 -13.23
N SER A 182 10.77 -12.47 -14.44
CA SER A 182 10.64 -13.27 -15.66
C SER A 182 11.77 -14.32 -15.73
N GLY A 183 11.48 -15.49 -16.31
CA GLY A 183 12.42 -16.59 -16.48
C GLY A 183 12.37 -17.67 -15.38
N HIS A 184 13.42 -18.51 -15.28
CA HIS A 184 13.39 -19.78 -14.53
C HIS A 184 13.28 -19.66 -12.98
N ASN A 185 13.45 -18.47 -12.40
CA ASN A 185 13.24 -18.25 -10.96
C ASN A 185 11.83 -17.67 -10.70
N ILE A 186 10.81 -18.47 -11.02
CA ILE A 186 9.38 -18.12 -10.94
C ILE A 186 8.93 -17.82 -9.49
N ASN A 187 9.74 -18.15 -8.49
CA ASN A 187 9.39 -18.00 -7.08
C ASN A 187 9.68 -16.60 -6.51
N GLU A 188 10.35 -15.72 -7.25
CA GLU A 188 10.56 -14.34 -6.81
C GLU A 188 9.36 -13.48 -7.23
N SER A 189 8.51 -13.10 -6.27
CA SER A 189 7.41 -12.15 -6.47
C SER A 189 7.63 -10.88 -5.65
N ALA A 190 7.03 -9.80 -6.10
CA ALA A 190 6.96 -8.53 -5.40
C ALA A 190 5.60 -7.87 -5.68
N LYS A 191 5.19 -7.03 -4.76
CA LYS A 191 4.09 -6.09 -4.94
C LYS A 191 4.65 -4.70 -4.81
N GLU A 192 4.45 -3.87 -5.82
CA GLU A 192 4.99 -2.52 -5.88
C GLU A 192 3.87 -1.50 -5.97
N ILE A 193 4.01 -0.42 -5.21
CA ILE A 193 3.17 0.75 -5.30
C ILE A 193 3.93 1.83 -6.07
N TRP A 194 3.30 2.32 -7.12
CA TRP A 194 3.83 3.38 -7.98
C TRP A 194 2.82 4.53 -8.02
N MET A 195 3.31 5.75 -8.16
CA MET A 195 2.47 6.91 -8.44
C MET A 195 2.84 7.47 -9.80
N TYR A 196 1.85 7.88 -10.57
CA TYR A 196 2.04 8.53 -11.84
C TYR A 196 1.22 9.82 -11.90
N GLN A 197 1.83 10.86 -12.43
CA GLN A 197 1.20 12.15 -12.69
C GLN A 197 1.64 12.61 -14.09
N PRO A 198 0.73 12.96 -15.01
CA PRO A 198 1.09 13.30 -16.39
C PRO A 198 2.19 14.35 -16.57
N GLU A 199 2.25 15.36 -15.68
CA GLU A 199 3.23 16.44 -15.74
C GLU A 199 4.56 16.13 -15.02
N ILE A 200 4.59 15.11 -14.16
CA ILE A 200 5.76 14.77 -13.33
C ILE A 200 6.43 13.48 -13.81
N GLY A 201 5.64 12.50 -14.26
CA GLY A 201 6.07 11.14 -14.58
C GLY A 201 5.70 10.15 -13.49
N GLU A 202 6.34 8.99 -13.53
CA GLU A 202 6.20 7.90 -12.58
C GLU A 202 7.24 7.96 -11.45
N GLU A 203 6.82 7.61 -10.24
CA GLU A 203 7.68 7.50 -9.06
C GLU A 203 7.37 6.20 -8.32
N PHE A 204 8.42 5.48 -7.93
CA PHE A 204 8.31 4.31 -7.07
C PHE A 204 8.07 4.75 -5.63
N ILE A 205 7.01 4.23 -5.00
CA ILE A 205 6.64 4.62 -3.63
C ILE A 205 7.20 3.62 -2.61
N CYS A 206 6.84 2.35 -2.72
CA CYS A 206 7.33 1.28 -1.85
C CYS A 206 6.99 -0.11 -2.41
N SER A 207 7.60 -1.14 -1.83
CA SER A 207 7.31 -2.53 -2.15
C SER A 207 7.19 -3.42 -0.90
N ASN A 208 6.65 -4.62 -1.09
CA ASN A 208 6.68 -5.68 -0.09
C ASN A 208 8.03 -6.45 -0.03
N LYS A 209 9.01 -6.10 -0.88
CA LYS A 209 10.31 -6.76 -0.96
C LYS A 209 11.40 -6.02 -0.16
N ASP A 210 11.20 -4.74 0.09
CA ASP A 210 12.13 -3.92 0.87
C ASP A 210 12.13 -4.37 2.34
N SER A 211 13.27 -4.20 3.05
CA SER A 211 13.35 -4.44 4.50
C SER A 211 12.63 -3.36 5.34
N SER A 212 11.77 -2.56 4.70
CA SER A 212 11.03 -1.47 5.31
C SER A 212 9.82 -2.02 6.07
N PRO A 213 9.42 -1.40 7.20
CA PRO A 213 8.14 -1.68 7.84
C PRO A 213 6.92 -1.51 6.94
N LEU A 214 7.05 -0.73 5.86
CA LEU A 214 6.01 -0.58 4.84
C LEU A 214 5.70 -1.90 4.11
N ALA A 215 6.63 -2.85 4.08
CA ALA A 215 6.45 -4.08 3.31
C ALA A 215 5.21 -4.89 3.73
N LEU A 216 4.95 -4.97 5.05
CA LEU A 216 3.75 -5.62 5.58
C LEU A 216 2.48 -4.83 5.25
N MET A 217 2.56 -3.50 5.24
CA MET A 217 1.43 -2.65 4.88
C MET A 217 1.06 -2.79 3.40
N VAL A 218 2.05 -2.89 2.52
CA VAL A 218 1.87 -3.16 1.09
C VAL A 218 1.18 -4.52 0.90
N GLU A 219 1.69 -5.58 1.53
CA GLU A 219 1.09 -6.91 1.43
C GLU A 219 -0.36 -6.94 1.91
N ASP A 220 -0.64 -6.33 3.06
CA ASP A 220 -1.98 -6.28 3.64
C ASP A 220 -2.94 -5.43 2.80
N LEU A 221 -2.51 -4.25 2.34
CA LEU A 221 -3.33 -3.39 1.49
C LEU A 221 -3.70 -4.08 0.18
N TYR A 222 -2.75 -4.75 -0.48
CA TYR A 222 -3.04 -5.51 -1.70
C TYR A 222 -4.09 -6.59 -1.45
N ARG A 223 -3.94 -7.38 -0.37
CA ARG A 223 -4.92 -8.40 0.01
C ARG A 223 -6.30 -7.79 0.22
N ILE A 224 -6.37 -6.64 0.90
CA ILE A 224 -7.64 -5.93 1.13
C ILE A 224 -8.25 -5.49 -0.19
N ILE A 225 -7.47 -4.93 -1.11
CA ILE A 225 -7.96 -4.52 -2.43
C ILE A 225 -8.52 -5.72 -3.19
N VAL A 226 -7.79 -6.85 -3.21
CA VAL A 226 -8.24 -8.09 -3.86
C VAL A 226 -9.53 -8.63 -3.25
N GLU A 227 -9.69 -8.59 -1.93
CA GLU A 227 -10.94 -9.04 -1.29
C GLU A 227 -12.09 -8.08 -1.60
N GLN A 228 -11.84 -6.76 -1.55
CA GLN A 228 -12.85 -5.75 -1.82
C GLN A 228 -13.27 -5.69 -3.30
N SER A 229 -12.39 -6.05 -4.24
CA SER A 229 -12.70 -6.06 -5.67
C SER A 229 -13.63 -7.21 -6.10
N LYS A 230 -13.84 -8.20 -5.23
CA LYS A 230 -14.79 -9.31 -5.48
C LYS A 230 -16.25 -8.88 -5.34
N TYR A 231 -16.52 -7.78 -4.65
CA TYR A 231 -17.88 -7.27 -4.47
C TYR A 231 -18.26 -6.33 -5.61
N PRO A 232 -19.53 -6.30 -6.05
CA PRO A 232 -19.98 -5.34 -7.04
C PRO A 232 -19.76 -3.91 -6.56
N LYS A 233 -19.15 -3.08 -7.41
CA LYS A 233 -18.96 -1.65 -7.18
C LYS A 233 -19.68 -0.87 -8.27
N ILE A 234 -20.36 0.19 -7.88
CA ILE A 234 -21.12 1.04 -8.78
C ILE A 234 -20.67 2.47 -8.54
N ASP A 235 -20.29 3.17 -9.61
CA ASP A 235 -19.96 4.58 -9.55
C ASP A 235 -21.17 5.43 -9.12
N ASP A 236 -20.94 6.51 -8.38
CA ASP A 236 -21.99 7.40 -7.88
C ASP A 236 -22.92 7.91 -8.99
N ASP A 237 -22.39 8.12 -10.20
CA ASP A 237 -23.20 8.51 -11.37
C ASP A 237 -24.22 7.43 -11.73
N PHE A 238 -23.82 6.16 -11.70
CA PHE A 238 -24.73 5.03 -11.95
C PHE A 238 -25.68 4.78 -10.78
N VAL A 239 -25.24 5.01 -9.54
CA VAL A 239 -26.14 4.97 -8.37
C VAL A 239 -27.25 6.01 -8.51
N SER A 240 -26.92 7.22 -8.95
CA SER A 240 -27.89 8.28 -9.25
C SER A 240 -28.90 7.83 -10.31
N ILE A 241 -28.44 7.24 -11.42
CA ILE A 241 -29.30 6.71 -12.49
C ILE A 241 -30.24 5.61 -11.96
N ILE A 242 -29.72 4.66 -11.16
CA ILE A 242 -30.52 3.60 -10.54
C ILE A 242 -31.57 4.22 -9.61
N ASN A 243 -31.18 5.20 -8.78
CA ASN A 243 -32.12 5.86 -7.88
C ASN A 243 -33.20 6.64 -8.64
N MET A 244 -32.89 7.25 -9.77
CA MET A 244 -33.90 7.89 -10.62
C MET A 244 -34.91 6.85 -11.11
N PHE A 245 -34.45 5.73 -11.65
CA PHE A 245 -35.32 4.63 -12.07
C PHE A 245 -36.17 4.05 -10.92
N MET A 246 -35.60 3.90 -9.73
CA MET A 246 -36.28 3.31 -8.57
C MET A 246 -37.30 4.24 -7.92
N ASN A 247 -37.16 5.56 -8.09
CA ASN A 247 -38.04 6.57 -7.51
C ASN A 247 -39.05 7.17 -8.51
N ASP A 248 -39.07 6.66 -9.74
CA ASP A 248 -40.14 6.95 -10.70
C ASP A 248 -41.43 6.20 -10.29
N ASP A 249 -42.56 6.92 -10.29
CA ASP A 249 -43.93 6.37 -10.42
C ASP A 249 -44.10 5.58 -11.73
#